data_AF-A0A9I9E2T8-F1
#
_entry.id   AF-A0A9I9E2T8-F1
#
_cell.length_a   1.000
_cell.length_b   1.000
_cell.length_c   1.000
_cell.angle_alpha   90.00
_cell.angle_beta   90.00
_cell.angle_gamma   90.00
#
_symmetry.space_group_name_H-M   'P 1'
#
loop_
_entity.id
_entity.type
_entity.pdbx_description
1 polymer ?
#
loop_
_entity_poly.entity_id
_entity_poly.type
_entity_poly.pdbx_seq_one_letter_code
_entity_poly.pdbx_strand_id
1 'polypeptide(L)'
;MGRLWRAGKSRLLKSEKYKAMKKKQLPHTCSRKGYARLAEEMRKSSLDPSLVTRVALWTKAHKRKDGQPVNSQVAEALVCLLCNFCSYS
;
A
#
# COMPACT_ATOMS: atom_id res chain seq x y z
N MET A 1 5.62 37.10 -27.93
CA MET A 1 6.05 35.74 -27.53
C MET A 1 5.47 35.30 -26.17
N GLY A 2 4.15 35.17 -26.00
CA GLY A 2 3.53 34.96 -24.66
C GLY A 2 2.74 33.66 -24.46
N ARG A 3 2.39 32.95 -25.54
CA ARG A 3 1.47 31.79 -25.47
C ARG A 3 2.19 30.46 -25.22
N LEU A 4 3.41 30.29 -25.75
CA LEU A 4 4.18 29.04 -25.59
C LEU A 4 4.65 28.79 -24.14
N TRP A 5 5.03 29.86 -23.43
CA TRP A 5 5.54 29.78 -22.06
C TRP A 5 4.44 29.42 -21.03
N ARG A 6 3.22 29.94 -21.20
CA ARG A 6 2.07 29.62 -20.32
C ARG A 6 1.65 28.15 -20.40
N ALA A 7 1.72 27.54 -21.58
CA ALA A 7 1.44 26.12 -21.77
C ALA A 7 2.52 25.21 -21.12
N GLY A 8 3.77 25.65 -21.07
CA GLY A 8 4.85 24.94 -20.36
C GLY A 8 4.63 24.91 -18.84
N LYS A 9 4.31 26.06 -18.24
CA LYS A 9 4.11 26.18 -16.78
C LYS A 9 2.90 25.37 -16.27
N SER A 10 1.81 25.33 -17.03
CA SER A 10 0.62 24.53 -16.68
C SER A 10 0.87 23.02 -16.75
N ARG A 11 1.73 22.56 -17.67
CA ARG A 11 2.16 21.15 -17.75
C ARG A 11 3.04 20.75 -16.56
N LEU A 12 3.97 21.60 -16.14
CA LEU A 12 4.83 21.34 -14.97
C LEU A 12 4.00 21.19 -13.70
N LEU A 13 3.10 22.12 -13.42
CA LEU A 13 2.20 22.04 -12.27
C LEU A 13 1.33 20.78 -12.27
N LYS A 14 0.81 20.36 -13.43
CA LYS A 14 0.07 19.10 -13.57
C LYS A 14 0.97 17.88 -13.28
N SER A 15 2.21 17.90 -13.76
CA SER A 15 3.18 16.81 -13.53
C SER A 15 3.62 16.70 -12.07
N GLU A 16 3.81 17.82 -11.37
CA GLU A 16 4.17 17.84 -9.95
C GLU A 16 3.02 17.31 -9.08
N LYS A 17 1.78 17.73 -9.37
CA LYS A 17 0.59 17.16 -8.72
C LYS A 17 0.50 15.65 -8.95
N TYR A 18 0.75 15.18 -10.18
CA TYR A 18 0.76 13.76 -10.50
C TYR A 18 1.87 13.00 -9.73
N LYS A 19 3.09 13.54 -9.67
CA LYS A 19 4.21 12.97 -8.90
C LYS A 19 3.87 12.88 -7.41
N ALA A 20 3.24 13.92 -6.85
CA ALA A 20 2.80 13.92 -5.46
C ALA A 20 1.74 12.83 -5.19
N MET A 21 0.77 12.65 -6.09
CA MET A 21 -0.22 11.57 -5.97
C MET A 21 0.43 10.18 -6.09
N LYS A 22 1.37 9.99 -7.01
CA LYS A 22 2.13 8.73 -7.17
C LYS A 22 2.95 8.38 -5.94
N LYS A 23 3.57 9.38 -5.29
CA LYS A 23 4.35 9.19 -4.05
C LYS A 23 3.46 8.80 -2.84
N LYS A 24 2.17 9.14 -2.88
CA LYS A 24 1.17 8.78 -1.86
C LYS A 24 0.52 7.42 -2.07
N GLN A 25 0.75 6.76 -3.22
CA GLN A 25 0.21 5.44 -3.45
C GLN A 25 0.95 4.42 -2.59
N LEU A 26 0.19 3.51 -1.98
CA LEU A 26 0.71 2.35 -1.25
C LEU A 26 0.83 1.19 -2.25
N PRO A 27 2.03 0.93 -2.82
CA PRO A 27 2.17 -0.16 -3.78
C PRO A 27 1.98 -1.50 -3.06
N HIS A 28 1.17 -2.38 -3.66
CA HIS A 28 1.11 -3.76 -3.25
C HIS A 28 2.41 -4.48 -3.66
N THR A 29 2.98 -5.28 -2.76
CA THR A 29 4.14 -6.15 -3.05
C THR A 29 3.73 -7.49 -3.65
N CYS A 30 2.44 -7.80 -3.62
CA CYS A 30 1.88 -9.08 -4.03
C CYS A 30 1.85 -9.27 -5.57
N SER A 31 2.86 -8.81 -6.33
CA SER A 31 3.03 -9.04 -7.77
C SER A 31 1.68 -9.01 -8.55
N ARG A 32 1.40 -10.02 -9.40
CA ARG A 32 0.09 -10.23 -10.04
C ARG A 32 -0.86 -11.10 -9.21
N LYS A 33 -0.47 -11.49 -8.00
CA LYS A 33 -1.30 -12.35 -7.15
C LYS A 33 -2.35 -11.47 -6.47
N GLY A 34 -3.63 -11.76 -6.70
CA GLY A 34 -4.72 -11.08 -6.01
C GLY A 34 -4.82 -11.51 -4.54
N TYR A 35 -5.56 -10.72 -3.76
CA TYR A 35 -5.81 -10.98 -2.34
C TYR A 35 -6.41 -12.36 -2.06
N ALA A 36 -7.28 -12.88 -2.94
CA ALA A 36 -7.88 -14.21 -2.79
C ALA A 36 -6.84 -15.33 -2.77
N ARG A 37 -5.88 -15.31 -3.71
CA ARG A 37 -4.79 -16.29 -3.77
C ARG A 37 -3.82 -16.13 -2.60
N LEU A 38 -3.55 -14.88 -2.20
CA LEU A 38 -2.70 -14.62 -1.03
C LEU A 38 -3.34 -15.15 0.26
N ALA A 39 -4.67 -15.01 0.41
CA ALA A 39 -5.40 -15.53 1.56
C ALA A 39 -5.34 -17.06 1.61
N GLU A 40 -5.50 -17.71 0.47
CA GLU A 40 -5.40 -19.16 0.36
C GLU A 40 -3.99 -19.66 0.71
N GLU A 41 -2.93 -19.00 0.21
CA GLU A 41 -1.56 -19.32 0.60
C GLU A 41 -1.32 -19.14 2.09
N MET A 42 -1.83 -18.05 2.68
CA MET A 42 -1.75 -17.83 4.13
C MET A 42 -2.44 -18.95 4.91
N ARG A 43 -3.63 -19.37 4.49
CA ARG A 43 -4.38 -20.46 5.12
C ARG A 43 -3.64 -21.80 5.00
N LYS A 44 -3.04 -22.09 3.85
CA LYS A 44 -2.24 -23.31 3.63
C LYS A 44 -0.95 -23.32 4.46
N SER A 45 -0.34 -22.17 4.67
CA SER A 45 0.88 -22.03 5.48
C SER A 45 0.64 -21.91 6.98
N SER A 46 -0.61 -21.65 7.40
CA SER A 46 -0.98 -21.46 8.80
C SER A 46 -1.52 -22.76 9.38
N LEU A 47 -1.16 -23.05 10.63
CA LEU A 47 -1.75 -24.14 11.39
C LEU A 47 -3.24 -23.88 11.70
N ASP A 48 -3.62 -22.60 11.77
CA ASP A 48 -5.01 -22.18 11.94
C ASP A 48 -5.43 -21.22 10.80
N PRO A 49 -6.28 -21.68 9.86
CA PRO A 49 -6.83 -20.87 8.77
C PRO A 49 -7.74 -19.74 9.25
N SER A 50 -8.32 -19.86 10.45
CA SER A 50 -9.27 -18.87 11.00
C SER A 50 -8.59 -17.58 11.46
N LEU A 51 -7.30 -17.66 11.81
CA LEU A 51 -6.47 -16.51 12.20
C LEU A 51 -6.06 -15.61 11.03
N VAL A 52 -6.35 -16.01 9.78
CA VAL A 52 -6.08 -15.20 8.57
C VAL A 52 -7.09 -14.05 8.48
N THR A 53 -6.85 -13.01 9.27
CA THR A 53 -7.66 -11.79 9.30
C THR A 53 -7.33 -10.89 8.12
N ARG A 54 -8.30 -10.05 7.69
CA ARG A 54 -8.09 -9.09 6.60
C ARG A 54 -6.91 -8.14 6.84
N VAL A 55 -6.66 -7.75 8.11
CA VAL A 55 -5.51 -6.94 8.49
C VAL A 55 -4.19 -7.68 8.26
N ALA A 56 -4.11 -8.96 8.63
CA ALA A 56 -2.93 -9.79 8.39
C ALA A 56 -2.67 -9.99 6.89
N LEU A 57 -3.72 -10.20 6.11
CA LEU A 57 -3.67 -10.27 4.65
C LEU A 57 -3.13 -8.96 4.04
N TRP A 58 -3.68 -7.83 4.45
CA TRP A 58 -3.26 -6.51 3.99
C TRP A 58 -1.81 -6.23 4.39
N THR A 59 -1.41 -6.62 5.60
CA THR A 59 -0.04 -6.53 6.10
C THR A 59 0.93 -7.33 5.25
N LYS A 60 0.59 -8.59 4.91
CA LYS A 60 1.43 -9.44 4.05
C LYS A 60 1.50 -8.90 2.62
N ALA A 61 0.43 -8.31 2.10
CA ALA A 61 0.38 -7.74 0.76
C ALA A 61 1.21 -6.45 0.59
N HIS A 62 1.59 -5.78 1.68
CA HIS A 62 2.35 -4.52 1.65
C HIS A 62 3.72 -4.61 2.34
N LYS A 63 4.08 -5.77 2.91
CA LYS A 63 5.43 -6.06 3.39
C LYS A 63 6.26 -6.73 2.30
N ARG A 64 7.58 -6.52 2.33
CA ARG A 64 8.53 -7.28 1.51
C ARG A 64 8.72 -8.68 2.09
N LYS A 65 9.39 -9.57 1.33
CA LYS A 65 9.80 -10.90 1.84
C LYS A 65 10.62 -10.79 3.13
N ASP A 66 11.41 -9.73 3.26
CA ASP A 66 12.26 -9.46 4.44
C ASP A 66 11.47 -8.89 5.63
N GLY A 67 10.14 -8.80 5.54
CA GLY A 67 9.27 -8.29 6.61
C GLY A 67 9.21 -6.75 6.71
N GLN A 68 10.08 -6.04 5.98
CA GLN A 68 10.16 -4.58 6.04
C GLN A 68 9.06 -3.92 5.20
N PRO A 69 8.42 -2.84 5.70
CA PRO A 69 7.42 -2.09 4.94
C PRO A 69 8.08 -1.40 3.74
N VAL A 70 7.37 -1.37 2.61
CA VAL A 70 7.91 -0.80 1.35
C VAL A 70 8.12 0.70 1.43
N ASN A 71 7.32 1.39 2.26
CA ASN A 71 7.35 2.84 2.36
C ASN A 71 6.93 3.27 3.78
N SER A 72 7.34 4.47 4.20
CA SER A 72 6.97 5.03 5.51
C SER A 72 5.45 5.15 5.68
N GLN A 73 4.72 5.46 4.61
CA GLN A 73 3.25 5.53 4.63
C GLN A 73 2.58 4.15 4.87
N VAL A 74 3.20 3.06 4.41
CA VAL A 74 2.72 1.70 4.70
C VAL A 74 2.93 1.40 6.19
N ALA A 75 4.05 1.86 6.76
CA ALA A 75 4.32 1.71 8.18
C ALA A 75 3.30 2.49 9.03
N GLU A 76 3.02 3.75 8.69
CA GLU A 76 1.99 4.56 9.37
C GLU A 76 0.61 3.92 9.27
N ALA A 77 0.20 3.44 8.09
CA ALA A 77 -1.07 2.75 7.91
C ALA A 77 -1.14 1.43 8.72
N LEU A 78 -0.03 0.68 8.83
CA LEU A 78 0.04 -0.50 9.69
C LEU A 78 -0.12 -0.15 11.16
N VAL A 79 0.54 0.91 11.63
CA VAL A 79 0.40 1.39 13.02
C VAL A 79 -1.05 1.79 13.29
N CYS A 80 -1.69 2.53 12.40
CA CYS A 80 -3.10 2.88 12.53
C CYS A 80 -4.03 1.65 12.54
N LEU A 81 -3.80 0.68 11.66
CA LEU A 81 -4.62 -0.54 11.60
C LEU A 81 -4.46 -1.43 12.85
N LEU A 82 -3.24 -1.51 13.42
CA LEU A 82 -2.98 -2.27 14.63
C LEU A 82 -3.48 -1.54 15.89
N CYS A 83 -3.34 -0.21 15.98
CA CYS A 83 -3.89 0.57 17.09
C CYS A 83 -5.42 0.53 17.13
N ASN A 84 -6.11 0.60 15.98
CA ASN A 84 -7.57 0.45 15.95
C ASN A 84 -8.05 -0.95 16.38
N PHE A 85 -7.22 -1.98 16.20
CA PHE A 85 -7.50 -3.32 16.73
C PHE A 85 -7.31 -3.37 18.26
N CYS A 86 -6.32 -2.64 18.77
CA CYS A 86 -6.04 -2.51 20.21
C CYS A 86 -7.11 -1.69 20.96
N SER A 87 -7.77 -0.73 20.31
CA SER A 87 -8.85 0.05 20.93
C SER A 87 -10.18 -0.72 21.06
N TYR A 88 -10.30 -1.91 20.46
CA TYR A 88 -11.52 -2.72 20.46
C TYR A 88 -11.35 -4.10 21.13
N SER A 89 -10.17 -4.37 21.70
CA SER A 89 -9.85 -5.60 22.43
C SER A 89 -9.78 -5.37 23.94
#